data_AF-A0A926DBP3-F1
#
_entry.id   AF-A0A926DBP3-F1
#
_cell.length_a   1.000
_cell.length_b   1.000
_cell.length_c   1.000
_cell.angle_alpha   90.00
_cell.angle_beta   90.00
_cell.angle_gamma   90.00
#
_symmetry.space_group_name_H-M   'P 1'
#
loop_
_entity.id
_entity.type
_entity.pdbx_description
1 polymer ?
#
loop_
_entity_poly.entity_id
_entity_poly.type
_entity_poly.pdbx_seq_one_letter_code
_entity_poly.pdbx_strand_id
1 'polypeptide(L)'
;MPYIPPEVVEQARQIDLLTYLQSCEPQELVRISGNNYTTRTHDSLKISNGKWMWWSQRIGGYNALDYLVKVKGCSFVEAVETLMGKAAVMPSVTVKPKQKTEPKILLLPDKSASTERITEYLFGRGIDYAIIQYCIDKGLIFESLPYRNLVCVGFDEKNTPRYASYRATNDRRVLGDCSGSDKHYSFRIADSDSGTVHLFECAIDLLSYATLEKMAGRDWRKDNLVSLAGVYLPKERIEDSTTPAALVKYLDEKPQIKKILLHFDNDNAGRKASLALKTILPSKYEVIDSPPPCGKDYNDFLCFQLGIHRNKTKERTNER
;
A
#
# COMPACT_ATOMS: atom_id res chain seq x y z
N MET A 1 -19.45 -23.26 -24.23
CA MET A 1 -18.02 -22.93 -24.13
C MET A 1 -17.24 -24.24 -24.18
N PRO A 2 -16.18 -24.36 -24.99
CA PRO A 2 -15.33 -25.54 -24.96
C PRO A 2 -14.72 -25.71 -23.56
N TYR A 3 -14.78 -26.93 -23.04
CA TYR A 3 -14.31 -27.25 -21.70
C TYR A 3 -12.80 -27.51 -21.73
N ILE A 4 -12.03 -26.74 -20.96
CA ILE A 4 -10.59 -26.96 -20.79
C ILE A 4 -10.38 -27.67 -19.44
N PRO A 5 -9.68 -28.82 -19.41
CA PRO A 5 -9.37 -29.50 -18.16
C PRO A 5 -8.61 -28.58 -17.18
N PRO A 6 -8.95 -28.58 -15.88
CA PRO A 6 -8.28 -27.73 -14.88
C PRO A 6 -6.75 -27.88 -14.85
N GLU A 7 -6.24 -29.10 -15.05
CA GLU A 7 -4.80 -29.39 -15.09
C GLU A 7 -4.08 -28.63 -16.22
N VAL A 8 -4.72 -28.52 -17.38
CA VAL A 8 -4.19 -27.79 -18.55
C VAL A 8 -4.12 -26.28 -18.25
N VAL A 9 -5.14 -25.76 -17.55
CA VAL A 9 -5.13 -24.37 -17.09
C VAL A 9 -4.01 -24.13 -16.08
N GLU A 10 -3.78 -25.06 -15.16
CA GLU A 10 -2.70 -24.97 -14.18
C GLU A 10 -1.32 -24.99 -14.85
N GLN A 11 -1.12 -25.83 -15.87
CA GLN A 11 0.09 -25.86 -16.68
C GLN A 11 0.31 -24.52 -17.39
N ALA A 12 -0.71 -23.98 -18.06
CA ALA A 12 -0.63 -22.68 -18.71
C ALA A 12 -0.29 -21.54 -17.73
N ARG A 13 -0.77 -21.62 -16.48
CA ARG A 13 -0.46 -20.65 -15.41
C ARG A 13 0.97 -20.74 -14.89
N GLN A 14 1.70 -21.84 -15.12
CA GLN A 14 3.11 -21.95 -14.73
C GLN A 14 4.06 -21.17 -15.65
N ILE A 15 3.60 -20.79 -16.85
CA ILE A 15 4.42 -20.11 -17.84
C ILE A 15 4.51 -18.63 -17.48
N ASP A 16 5.69 -18.17 -17.07
CA ASP A 16 5.90 -16.75 -16.78
C ASP A 16 5.98 -15.91 -18.07
N LEU A 17 5.61 -14.64 -17.97
CA LEU A 17 5.57 -13.75 -19.14
C LEU A 17 6.93 -13.52 -19.78
N LEU A 18 8.01 -13.45 -18.99
CA LEU A 18 9.34 -13.19 -19.53
C LEU A 18 9.78 -14.36 -20.42
N THR A 19 9.59 -15.59 -19.95
CA THR A 19 9.91 -16.80 -20.73
C THR A 19 9.07 -16.88 -22.01
N TYR A 20 7.76 -16.60 -21.92
CA TYR A 20 6.89 -16.56 -23.10
C TYR A 20 7.39 -15.54 -24.13
N LEU A 21 7.66 -14.29 -23.73
CA LEU A 21 8.11 -13.26 -24.65
C LEU A 21 9.48 -13.59 -25.24
N GLN A 22 10.43 -14.08 -24.45
CA GLN A 22 11.74 -14.48 -24.96
C GLN A 22 11.67 -15.57 -26.02
N SER A 23 10.76 -16.52 -25.86
CA SER A 23 10.66 -17.68 -26.74
C SER A 23 9.77 -17.42 -27.96
N CYS A 24 8.70 -16.65 -27.79
CA CYS A 24 7.63 -16.55 -28.78
C CYS A 24 7.53 -15.18 -29.44
N GLU A 25 7.91 -14.10 -28.74
CA GLU A 25 7.81 -12.71 -29.23
C GLU A 25 9.04 -11.88 -28.81
N PRO A 26 10.29 -12.34 -29.07
CA PRO A 26 11.49 -11.69 -28.54
C PRO A 26 11.66 -10.25 -29.00
N GLN A 27 11.10 -9.90 -30.16
CA GLN A 27 11.08 -8.55 -30.72
C GLN A 27 10.33 -7.53 -29.85
N GLU A 28 9.34 -7.99 -29.07
CA GLU A 28 8.61 -7.14 -28.12
C GLU A 28 9.44 -6.81 -26.89
N LEU A 29 10.44 -7.62 -26.55
CA LEU A 29 11.14 -7.48 -25.28
C LEU A 29 12.25 -6.42 -25.38
N VAL A 30 12.17 -5.40 -24.52
CA VAL A 30 13.18 -4.36 -24.38
C VAL A 30 13.73 -4.40 -22.95
N ARG A 31 15.04 -4.58 -22.81
CA ARG A 31 15.70 -4.61 -21.49
C ARG A 31 15.90 -3.19 -20.96
N ILE A 32 15.53 -2.96 -19.69
CA ILE A 32 15.76 -1.68 -19.00
C ILE A 32 17.05 -1.75 -18.19
N SER A 33 17.08 -2.64 -17.19
CA SER A 33 18.22 -2.80 -16.27
C SER A 33 18.10 -4.09 -15.48
N GLY A 34 19.22 -4.78 -15.22
CA GLY A 34 19.22 -6.04 -14.48
C GLY A 34 18.24 -7.07 -15.09
N ASN A 35 17.29 -7.54 -14.26
CA ASN A 35 16.18 -8.44 -14.64
C ASN A 35 14.85 -7.70 -14.87
N ASN A 36 14.89 -6.39 -15.14
CA ASN A 36 13.72 -5.57 -15.45
C ASN A 36 13.61 -5.35 -16.96
N TYR A 37 12.43 -5.65 -17.50
CA TYR A 37 12.12 -5.53 -18.92
C TYR A 37 10.85 -4.70 -19.13
N THR A 38 10.69 -4.20 -20.35
CA THR A 38 9.47 -3.57 -20.85
C THR A 38 9.13 -4.16 -22.20
N THR A 39 7.90 -3.94 -22.66
CA THR A 39 7.54 -4.24 -24.05
C THR A 39 7.79 -3.05 -24.96
N ARG A 40 8.06 -3.30 -26.25
CA ARG A 40 8.23 -2.28 -27.29
C ARG A 40 6.91 -1.60 -27.61
N THR A 41 5.83 -2.38 -27.67
CA THR A 41 4.49 -1.86 -27.96
C THR A 41 3.87 -1.14 -26.75
N HIS A 42 4.15 -1.61 -25.53
CA HIS A 42 3.69 -0.97 -24.30
C HIS A 42 4.87 -0.60 -23.39
N ASP A 43 5.35 0.63 -23.54
CA ASP A 43 6.47 1.19 -22.78
C ASP A 43 6.22 1.28 -21.26
N SER A 44 4.96 1.39 -20.87
CA SER A 44 4.48 1.41 -19.49
C SER A 44 4.19 0.02 -18.93
N LEU A 45 4.37 -1.05 -19.71
CA LEU A 45 4.29 -2.41 -19.20
C LEU A 45 5.67 -2.84 -18.70
N LYS A 46 5.81 -3.01 -17.39
CA LYS A 46 7.08 -3.42 -16.74
C LYS A 46 7.01 -4.85 -16.28
N ILE A 47 8.04 -5.63 -16.59
CA ILE A 47 8.20 -7.04 -16.24
C ILE A 47 9.38 -7.17 -15.29
N SER A 48 9.16 -7.73 -14.10
CA SER A 48 10.19 -7.95 -13.09
C SER A 48 9.77 -9.04 -12.10
N ASN A 49 10.73 -9.84 -11.63
CA ASN A 49 10.52 -10.83 -10.54
C ASN A 49 9.33 -11.79 -10.77
N GLY A 50 9.14 -12.27 -12.01
CA GLY A 50 8.03 -13.17 -12.36
C GLY A 50 6.65 -12.49 -12.32
N LYS A 51 6.60 -11.15 -12.33
CA LYS A 51 5.37 -10.36 -12.36
C LYS A 51 5.45 -9.32 -13.46
N TRP A 52 4.30 -8.82 -13.86
CA TRP A 52 4.23 -7.69 -14.77
C TRP A 52 3.09 -6.75 -14.42
N MET A 53 3.28 -5.46 -14.71
CA MET A 53 2.31 -4.41 -14.46
C MET A 53 2.29 -3.44 -15.65
N TRP A 54 1.11 -3.25 -16.23
CA TRP A 54 0.85 -2.22 -17.21
C TRP A 54 0.36 -0.96 -16.52
N TRP A 55 1.28 -0.03 -16.27
CA TRP A 55 1.04 1.11 -15.38
C TRP A 55 0.00 2.10 -15.91
N SER A 56 -0.05 2.35 -17.22
CA SER A 56 -1.04 3.27 -17.79
C SER A 56 -2.47 2.72 -17.74
N GLN A 57 -2.64 1.39 -17.81
CA GLN A 57 -3.93 0.71 -17.76
C GLN A 57 -4.30 0.17 -16.37
N ARG A 58 -3.36 0.18 -15.42
CA ARG A 58 -3.51 -0.35 -14.05
C ARG A 58 -3.84 -1.84 -13.99
N ILE A 59 -3.38 -2.59 -14.97
CA ILE A 59 -3.60 -4.02 -15.10
C ILE A 59 -2.29 -4.75 -14.80
N GLY A 60 -2.35 -5.78 -13.95
CA GLY A 60 -1.19 -6.61 -13.63
C GLY A 60 -1.48 -8.10 -13.77
N GLY A 61 -0.40 -8.87 -13.80
CA GLY A 61 -0.46 -10.32 -13.89
C GLY A 61 0.80 -11.00 -13.37
N TYR A 62 0.68 -12.31 -13.20
CA TYR A 62 1.74 -13.16 -12.64
C TYR A 62 2.28 -14.17 -13.66
N ASN A 63 1.59 -14.37 -14.77
CA ASN A 63 1.94 -15.35 -15.80
C ASN A 63 1.65 -14.81 -17.20
N ALA A 64 2.06 -15.57 -18.22
CA ALA A 64 1.82 -15.27 -19.62
C ALA A 64 0.33 -15.38 -19.99
N LEU A 65 -0.44 -16.24 -19.31
CA LEU A 65 -1.88 -16.40 -19.54
C LEU A 65 -2.64 -15.11 -19.25
N ASP A 66 -2.36 -14.50 -18.09
CA ASP A 66 -2.90 -13.19 -17.71
C ASP A 66 -2.59 -12.13 -18.78
N TYR A 67 -1.38 -12.17 -19.36
CA TYR A 67 -0.94 -11.19 -20.34
C TYR A 67 -1.70 -11.35 -21.66
N LEU A 68 -1.83 -12.57 -22.16
CA LEU A 68 -2.56 -12.84 -23.40
C LEU A 68 -4.03 -12.40 -23.29
N VAL A 69 -4.68 -12.70 -22.16
CA VAL A 69 -6.07 -12.30 -21.94
C VAL A 69 -6.20 -10.79 -21.75
N LYS A 70 -5.42 -10.21 -20.82
CA LYS A 70 -5.66 -8.82 -20.36
C LYS A 70 -4.98 -7.77 -21.23
N VAL A 71 -3.89 -8.11 -21.92
CA VAL A 71 -3.10 -7.17 -22.74
C VAL A 71 -3.32 -7.40 -24.22
N LYS A 72 -3.24 -8.66 -24.68
CA LYS A 72 -3.47 -8.99 -26.10
C LYS A 72 -4.95 -9.15 -26.45
N GLY A 73 -5.85 -9.17 -25.46
CA GLY A 73 -7.29 -9.30 -25.68
C GLY A 73 -7.73 -10.66 -26.20
N CYS A 74 -6.90 -11.70 -26.05
CA CYS A 74 -7.26 -13.06 -26.44
C CYS A 74 -8.38 -13.58 -25.55
N SER A 75 -9.26 -14.43 -26.11
CA SER A 75 -10.17 -15.18 -25.25
C SER A 75 -9.37 -16.12 -24.34
N PHE A 76 -9.96 -16.49 -23.20
CA PHE A 76 -9.30 -17.40 -22.25
C PHE A 76 -8.91 -18.73 -22.91
N VAL A 77 -9.77 -19.27 -23.77
CA VAL A 77 -9.55 -20.53 -24.47
C VAL A 77 -8.39 -20.42 -25.44
N GLU A 78 -8.40 -19.40 -26.30
CA GLU A 78 -7.30 -19.14 -27.24
C GLU A 78 -5.97 -18.90 -26.52
N ALA A 79 -6.00 -18.22 -25.38
CA ALA A 79 -4.80 -17.95 -24.60
C ALA A 79 -4.19 -19.24 -24.01
N VAL A 80 -5.02 -20.14 -23.49
CA VAL A 80 -4.56 -21.46 -23.01
C VAL A 80 -4.05 -22.30 -24.18
N GLU A 81 -4.79 -22.39 -25.28
CA GLU A 81 -4.37 -23.13 -26.47
C GLU A 81 -3.05 -22.60 -27.06
N THR A 82 -2.88 -21.28 -27.10
CA THR A 82 -1.64 -20.62 -27.55
C THR A 82 -0.46 -21.02 -26.68
N LEU A 83 -0.63 -21.01 -25.36
CA LEU A 83 0.44 -21.35 -24.43
C LEU A 83 0.80 -22.84 -24.49
N MET A 84 -0.21 -23.70 -24.58
CA MET A 84 0.00 -25.14 -24.67
C MET A 84 0.58 -25.57 -26.02
N GLY A 85 0.16 -24.93 -27.12
CA GLY A 85 0.71 -25.19 -28.46
C GLY A 85 2.15 -24.73 -28.62
N LYS A 86 2.55 -23.65 -27.92
CA LYS A 86 3.94 -23.16 -27.91
C LYS A 86 4.81 -23.81 -26.83
N ALA A 87 4.23 -24.60 -25.92
CA ALA A 87 4.96 -25.26 -24.84
C ALA A 87 6.08 -26.19 -25.33
N ALA A 88 5.92 -26.78 -26.52
CA ALA A 88 6.94 -27.64 -27.13
C ALA A 88 8.19 -26.88 -27.63
N VAL A 89 8.08 -25.56 -27.85
CA VAL A 89 9.17 -24.71 -28.38
C VAL A 89 9.85 -23.91 -27.27
N MET A 90 9.21 -23.78 -26.10
CA MET A 90 9.80 -23.15 -24.93
C MET A 90 10.78 -24.11 -24.25
N PRO A 91 11.96 -23.64 -23.80
CA PRO A 91 12.89 -24.49 -23.05
C PRO A 91 12.16 -25.10 -21.86
N SER A 92 12.38 -26.39 -21.57
CA SER A 92 11.75 -27.09 -20.44
C SER A 92 12.01 -26.30 -19.17
N VAL A 93 11.02 -25.53 -18.72
CA VAL A 93 11.16 -24.67 -17.57
C VAL A 93 11.15 -25.59 -16.36
N THR A 94 12.35 -25.97 -15.90
CA THR A 94 12.52 -26.33 -14.49
C THR A 94 12.03 -25.12 -13.72
N VAL A 95 10.77 -25.17 -13.28
CA VAL A 95 10.14 -24.15 -12.46
C VAL A 95 11.09 -23.98 -11.30
N LYS A 96 11.88 -22.88 -11.29
CA LYS A 96 12.61 -22.53 -10.09
C LYS A 96 11.50 -22.38 -9.05
N PRO A 97 11.46 -23.22 -7.99
CA PRO A 97 10.45 -23.09 -6.96
C PRO A 97 10.48 -21.64 -6.52
N LYS A 98 9.31 -21.00 -6.41
CA LYS A 98 9.17 -19.60 -5.94
C LYS A 98 10.22 -19.42 -4.87
N GLN A 99 11.29 -18.67 -5.17
CA GLN A 99 12.30 -18.39 -4.17
C GLN A 99 11.51 -17.80 -3.01
N LYS A 100 11.48 -18.50 -1.87
CA LYS A 100 11.05 -17.91 -0.61
C LYS A 100 11.89 -16.66 -0.53
N THR A 101 11.25 -15.52 -0.74
CA THR A 101 11.94 -14.24 -0.73
C THR A 101 12.50 -14.16 0.66
N GLU A 102 13.83 -14.18 0.77
CA GLU A 102 14.48 -13.94 2.06
C GLU A 102 13.87 -12.66 2.65
N PRO A 103 13.62 -12.63 3.97
CA PRO A 103 13.02 -11.47 4.60
C PRO A 103 13.85 -10.24 4.22
N LYS A 104 13.23 -9.32 3.48
CA LYS A 104 13.92 -8.13 2.98
C LYS A 104 14.38 -7.32 4.18
N ILE A 105 15.67 -7.02 4.24
CA ILE A 105 16.23 -6.14 5.27
C ILE A 105 15.69 -4.72 5.01
N LEU A 106 15.08 -4.12 6.03
CA LEU A 106 14.64 -2.73 5.98
C LEU A 106 15.86 -1.81 5.89
N LEU A 107 15.89 -0.96 4.86
CA LEU A 107 16.93 0.05 4.68
C LEU A 107 16.35 1.42 5.07
N LEU A 108 16.73 1.89 6.26
CA LEU A 108 16.41 3.23 6.72
C LEU A 108 17.40 4.24 6.16
N PRO A 109 16.95 5.45 5.76
CA PRO A 109 17.86 6.54 5.44
C PRO A 109 18.57 7.03 6.70
N ASP A 110 19.71 7.69 6.51
CA ASP A 110 20.46 8.31 7.61
C ASP A 110 19.59 9.34 8.35
N LYS A 111 19.69 9.33 9.68
CA LYS A 111 18.95 10.25 10.55
C LYS A 111 19.72 11.57 10.70
N SER A 112 19.04 12.68 10.44
CA SER A 112 19.51 14.02 10.76
C SER A 112 19.59 14.22 12.29
N ALA A 113 20.59 14.97 12.75
CA ALA A 113 20.70 15.38 14.15
C ALA A 113 19.64 16.40 14.57
N SER A 114 19.09 17.17 13.61
CA SER A 114 17.98 18.11 13.82
C SER A 114 16.66 17.54 13.32
N THR A 115 15.58 17.87 14.02
CA THR A 115 14.17 17.56 13.69
C THR A 115 13.36 18.80 13.32
N GLU A 116 14.02 19.94 13.11
CA GLU A 116 13.36 21.24 12.91
C GLU A 116 12.46 21.24 11.68
N ARG A 117 12.90 20.68 10.54
CA ARG A 117 12.08 20.71 9.32
C ARG A 117 10.86 19.82 9.42
N ILE A 118 10.99 18.63 9.99
CA ILE A 118 9.81 17.76 10.16
C ILE A 118 8.83 18.37 11.17
N THR A 119 9.35 19.07 12.19
CA THR A 119 8.54 19.74 13.21
C THR A 119 7.79 20.91 12.60
N GLU A 120 8.48 21.81 11.88
CA GLU A 120 7.87 22.93 11.15
C GLU A 120 6.83 22.42 10.14
N TYR A 121 7.16 21.39 9.38
CA TYR A 121 6.26 20.79 8.40
C TYR A 121 4.97 20.26 9.05
N LEU A 122 5.09 19.43 10.10
CA LEU A 122 3.94 18.82 10.78
C LEU A 122 3.10 19.87 11.53
N PHE A 123 3.76 20.82 12.19
CA PHE A 123 3.09 21.94 12.87
C PHE A 123 2.34 22.83 11.87
N GLY A 124 2.93 23.11 10.71
CA GLY A 124 2.26 23.78 9.59
C GLY A 124 1.12 22.95 8.96
N ARG A 125 0.96 21.67 9.33
CA ARG A 125 -0.25 20.86 9.06
C ARG A 125 -1.26 20.85 10.19
N GLY A 126 -1.08 21.71 11.19
CA GLY A 126 -1.96 21.81 12.35
C GLY A 126 -1.74 20.71 13.39
N ILE A 127 -0.77 19.82 13.21
CA ILE A 127 -0.52 18.71 14.14
C ILE A 127 0.05 19.27 15.43
N ASP A 128 -0.51 18.85 16.56
CA ASP A 128 -0.14 19.34 17.88
C ASP A 128 1.34 19.04 18.22
N TYR A 129 2.03 20.06 18.74
CA TYR A 129 3.46 19.98 19.04
C TYR A 129 3.81 18.87 20.04
N ALA A 130 2.98 18.63 21.06
CA ALA A 130 3.25 17.58 22.04
C ALA A 130 3.10 16.17 21.43
N ILE A 131 2.24 16.01 20.42
CA ILE A 131 2.12 14.75 19.66
C ILE A 131 3.32 14.57 18.74
N ILE A 132 3.78 15.63 18.08
CA ILE A 132 5.02 15.61 17.27
C ILE A 132 6.20 15.19 18.15
N GLN A 133 6.39 15.85 19.30
CA GLN A 133 7.49 15.57 20.21
C GLN A 133 7.44 14.13 20.75
N TYR A 134 6.24 13.66 21.13
CA TYR A 134 6.04 12.26 21.53
C TYR A 134 6.54 11.28 20.47
N CYS A 135 6.22 11.52 19.20
CA CYS A 135 6.64 10.66 18.10
C CYS A 135 8.16 10.73 17.85
N ILE A 136 8.78 11.90 18.01
CA ILE A 136 10.24 12.07 17.91
C ILE A 136 10.95 11.31 19.04
N ASP A 137 10.51 11.50 20.28
CA ASP A 137 11.13 10.90 21.47
C ASP A 137 11.05 9.37 21.44
N LYS A 138 9.94 8.83 20.93
CA LYS A 138 9.74 7.39 20.73
C LYS A 138 10.44 6.84 19.48
N GLY A 139 11.05 7.69 18.65
CA GLY A 139 11.65 7.28 17.39
C GLY A 139 10.64 6.82 16.33
N LEU A 140 9.36 7.12 16.53
CA LEU A 140 8.27 6.81 15.58
C LEU A 140 8.38 7.68 14.33
N ILE A 141 8.90 8.90 14.47
CA ILE A 141 9.26 9.74 13.33
C ILE A 141 10.69 10.26 13.45
N PHE A 142 11.34 10.49 12.32
CA PHE A 142 12.62 11.21 12.28
C PHE A 142 12.81 11.97 10.96
N GLU A 143 13.79 12.86 10.97
CA GLU A 143 14.16 13.67 9.81
C GLU A 143 15.33 13.01 9.07
N SER A 144 15.18 12.72 7.78
CA SER A 144 16.20 12.00 7.03
C SER A 144 17.27 12.88 6.38
N LEU A 145 18.42 12.30 6.06
CA LEU A 145 19.41 12.89 5.15
C LEU A 145 19.36 12.19 3.77
N PRO A 146 19.81 12.87 2.69
CA PRO A 146 20.17 14.29 2.64
C PRO A 146 18.95 15.22 2.49
N TYR A 147 17.77 14.65 2.20
CA TYR A 147 16.62 15.43 1.73
C TYR A 147 15.76 16.07 2.82
N ARG A 148 16.02 15.78 4.10
CA ARG A 148 15.29 16.32 5.25
C ARG A 148 13.80 15.97 5.20
N ASN A 149 13.50 14.74 4.75
CA ASN A 149 12.13 14.22 4.65
C ASN A 149 11.64 13.79 6.04
N LEU A 150 10.32 13.81 6.22
CA LEU A 150 9.67 13.10 7.31
C LEU A 150 9.74 11.61 7.03
N VAL A 151 10.28 10.84 7.97
CA VAL A 151 10.23 9.38 7.95
C VAL A 151 9.36 8.90 9.10
N CYS A 152 8.33 8.10 8.81
CA CYS A 152 7.46 7.47 9.79
C CYS A 152 7.78 5.98 9.88
N VAL A 153 8.13 5.49 11.06
CA VAL A 153 8.66 4.15 11.30
C VAL A 153 7.63 3.30 12.03
N GLY A 154 7.49 2.05 11.58
CA GLY A 154 6.70 1.04 12.25
C GLY A 154 7.59 -0.09 12.79
N PHE A 155 7.24 -0.55 13.99
CA PHE A 155 8.06 -1.43 14.81
C PHE A 155 7.33 -2.74 15.10
N ASP A 156 8.10 -3.83 15.16
CA ASP A 156 7.61 -5.09 15.71
C ASP A 156 7.52 -5.05 17.24
N GLU A 157 7.05 -6.15 17.81
CA GLU A 157 6.82 -6.34 19.25
C GLU A 157 8.13 -6.31 20.06
N LYS A 158 9.28 -6.48 19.39
CA LYS A 158 10.62 -6.36 20.00
C LYS A 158 11.20 -4.95 19.84
N ASN A 159 10.38 -3.99 19.41
CA ASN A 159 10.79 -2.62 19.12
C ASN A 159 11.90 -2.53 18.04
N THR A 160 11.90 -3.47 17.09
CA THR A 160 12.79 -3.43 15.92
C THR A 160 12.07 -2.75 14.75
N PRO A 161 12.70 -1.80 14.04
CA PRO A 161 12.13 -1.20 12.84
C PRO A 161 11.86 -2.26 11.76
N ARG A 162 10.62 -2.36 11.30
CA ARG A 162 10.21 -3.30 10.23
C ARG A 162 9.55 -2.61 9.05
N TYR A 163 9.08 -1.39 9.24
CA TYR A 163 8.44 -0.58 8.21
C TYR A 163 8.96 0.85 8.29
N ALA A 164 9.12 1.52 7.15
CA ALA A 164 9.25 2.96 7.13
C ALA A 164 8.63 3.57 5.88
N SER A 165 7.92 4.68 6.03
CA SER A 165 7.52 5.55 4.92
C SER A 165 8.25 6.88 5.00
N TYR A 166 8.49 7.50 3.86
CA TYR A 166 9.02 8.84 3.77
C TYR A 166 8.04 9.77 3.05
N ARG A 167 8.05 11.04 3.44
CA ARG A 167 7.35 12.14 2.75
C ARG A 167 8.23 13.38 2.77
N ALA A 168 8.33 14.05 1.63
CA ALA A 168 9.02 15.32 1.53
C ALA A 168 8.34 16.40 2.37
N THR A 169 9.17 17.23 2.99
CA THR A 169 8.77 18.35 3.86
C THR A 169 8.71 19.68 3.10
N ASN A 170 9.01 19.67 1.80
CA ASN A 170 8.92 20.82 0.91
C ASN A 170 7.72 20.70 -0.04
N ASP A 171 7.58 21.63 -0.98
CA ASP A 171 6.46 21.68 -1.93
C ASP A 171 6.43 20.53 -2.95
N ARG A 172 7.42 19.62 -2.93
CA ARG A 172 7.46 18.46 -3.83
C ARG A 172 6.58 17.33 -3.28
N ARG A 173 5.77 16.74 -4.16
CA ARG A 173 4.96 15.54 -3.84
C ARG A 173 5.79 14.26 -3.92
N VAL A 174 6.85 14.15 -3.12
CA VAL A 174 7.66 12.93 -3.00
C VAL A 174 7.26 12.18 -1.74
N LEU A 175 6.72 10.98 -1.91
CA LEU A 175 6.38 10.08 -0.80
C LEU A 175 6.46 8.62 -1.24
N GLY A 176 6.69 7.70 -0.30
CA GLY A 176 6.77 6.27 -0.57
C GLY A 176 7.20 5.46 0.64
N ASP A 177 7.34 4.15 0.45
CA ASP A 177 7.88 3.24 1.46
C ASP A 177 9.39 3.06 1.24
N CYS A 178 10.16 2.94 2.33
CA CYS A 178 11.58 2.58 2.30
C CYS A 178 11.76 1.15 1.79
N SER A 179 12.90 0.88 1.15
CA SER A 179 13.26 -0.46 0.69
C SER A 179 13.26 -1.47 1.84
N GLY A 180 12.61 -2.61 1.62
CA GLY A 180 12.49 -3.66 2.65
C GLY A 180 11.40 -3.43 3.70
N SER A 181 10.57 -2.39 3.53
CA SER A 181 9.40 -2.16 4.39
C SER A 181 8.42 -3.33 4.39
N ASP A 182 8.10 -3.81 5.58
CA ASP A 182 7.12 -4.84 5.86
C ASP A 182 5.82 -4.21 6.37
N LYS A 183 4.81 -4.13 5.51
CA LYS A 183 3.53 -3.46 5.82
C LYS A 183 2.73 -4.11 6.96
N HIS A 184 3.09 -5.31 7.41
CA HIS A 184 2.47 -5.91 8.59
C HIS A 184 2.73 -5.09 9.86
N TYR A 185 3.84 -4.36 9.89
CA TYR A 185 4.27 -3.54 11.04
C TYR A 185 4.14 -2.06 10.73
N SER A 186 3.06 -1.64 10.06
CA SER A 186 2.89 -0.25 9.64
C SER A 186 2.88 0.74 10.80
N PHE A 187 2.95 2.03 10.48
CA PHE A 187 2.99 3.09 11.49
C PHE A 187 1.78 3.05 12.43
N ARG A 188 2.06 2.99 13.74
CA ARG A 188 1.06 2.98 14.81
C ARG A 188 1.48 3.91 15.94
N ILE A 189 0.52 4.55 16.57
CA ILE A 189 0.73 5.28 17.83
C ILE A 189 -0.35 4.85 18.82
N ALA A 190 -0.08 5.03 20.12
CA ALA A 190 -0.97 4.62 21.21
C ALA A 190 -1.32 3.12 21.16
N ASP A 191 -0.47 2.28 21.77
CA ASP A 191 -0.73 0.85 21.92
C ASP A 191 -1.37 0.59 23.29
N SER A 192 -2.69 0.66 23.33
CA SER A 192 -3.51 0.52 24.54
C SER A 192 -4.10 -0.89 24.66
N ASP A 193 -4.59 -1.24 25.85
CA ASP A 193 -5.39 -2.47 26.05
C ASP A 193 -6.87 -2.29 25.65
N SER A 194 -7.23 -1.16 25.04
CA SER A 194 -8.59 -0.92 24.55
C SER A 194 -9.01 -1.99 23.55
N GLY A 195 -10.29 -2.37 23.61
CA GLY A 195 -10.94 -3.21 22.59
C GLY A 195 -11.27 -2.46 21.30
N THR A 196 -10.80 -1.22 21.15
CA THR A 196 -11.07 -0.35 20.00
C THR A 196 -9.78 -0.03 19.24
N VAL A 197 -9.85 -0.08 17.91
CA VAL A 197 -8.80 0.40 17.01
C VAL A 197 -9.37 1.37 15.97
N HIS A 198 -8.62 2.43 15.71
CA HIS A 198 -8.88 3.44 14.69
C HIS A 198 -7.87 3.25 13.55
N LEU A 199 -8.38 3.09 12.33
CA LEU A 199 -7.60 2.81 11.14
C LEU A 199 -7.59 4.02 10.20
N PHE A 200 -6.41 4.40 9.75
CA PHE A 200 -6.17 5.54 8.86
C PHE A 200 -5.45 5.10 7.59
N GLU A 201 -5.60 5.85 6.50
CA GLU A 201 -4.84 5.55 5.27
C GLU A 201 -3.35 5.83 5.44
N CYS A 202 -3.01 6.93 6.13
CA CYS A 202 -1.62 7.33 6.32
C CYS A 202 -1.33 7.89 7.71
N ALA A 203 -0.02 8.01 8.01
CA ALA A 203 0.46 8.51 9.29
C ALA A 203 0.01 9.94 9.60
N ILE A 204 -0.13 10.81 8.58
CA ILE A 204 -0.53 12.20 8.80
C ILE A 204 -2.01 12.31 9.20
N ASP A 205 -2.89 11.50 8.64
CA ASP A 205 -4.31 11.47 9.03
C ASP A 205 -4.48 10.95 10.46
N LEU A 206 -3.72 9.91 10.80
CA LEU A 206 -3.63 9.39 12.15
C LEU A 206 -3.18 10.48 13.15
N LEU A 207 -2.10 11.22 12.85
CA LEU A 207 -1.62 12.31 13.70
C LEU A 207 -2.61 13.48 13.79
N SER A 208 -3.35 13.71 12.69
CA SER A 208 -4.39 14.75 12.64
C SER A 208 -5.57 14.39 13.52
N TYR A 209 -6.01 13.13 13.49
CA TYR A 209 -7.04 12.61 14.38
C TYR A 209 -6.62 12.70 15.84
N ALA A 210 -5.41 12.28 16.19
CA ALA A 210 -4.90 12.39 17.55
C ALA A 210 -4.89 13.86 18.04
N THR A 211 -4.60 14.81 17.14
CA THR A 211 -4.69 16.24 17.44
C THR A 211 -6.14 16.68 17.68
N LEU A 212 -7.09 16.24 16.85
CA LEU A 212 -8.52 16.54 17.03
C LEU A 212 -9.09 15.97 18.33
N GLU A 213 -8.71 14.75 18.71
CA GLU A 213 -9.07 14.15 19.99
C GLU A 213 -8.57 15.00 21.16
N LYS A 214 -7.29 15.43 21.11
CA LYS A 214 -6.70 16.32 22.11
C LYS A 214 -7.43 17.67 22.19
N MET A 215 -7.73 18.29 21.04
CA MET A 215 -8.48 19.55 20.96
C MET A 215 -9.88 19.43 21.57
N ALA A 216 -10.49 18.25 21.47
CA ALA A 216 -11.79 17.97 22.06
C ALA A 216 -11.71 17.54 23.55
N GLY A 217 -10.54 17.68 24.19
CA GLY A 217 -10.32 17.35 25.60
C GLY A 217 -10.26 15.85 25.89
N ARG A 218 -10.11 15.00 24.86
CA ARG A 218 -10.01 13.55 25.01
C ARG A 218 -8.55 13.10 24.98
N ASP A 219 -8.28 12.00 25.67
CA ASP A 219 -6.98 11.35 25.59
C ASP A 219 -6.89 10.50 24.32
N TRP A 220 -6.15 10.98 23.34
CA TRP A 220 -5.90 10.27 22.07
C TRP A 220 -5.14 8.95 22.26
N ARG A 221 -4.57 8.70 23.44
CA ARG A 221 -3.88 7.43 23.77
C ARG A 221 -4.80 6.36 24.34
N LYS A 222 -6.07 6.70 24.57
CA LYS A 222 -7.05 5.79 25.16
C LYS A 222 -7.33 4.57 24.28
N ASP A 223 -7.39 4.78 22.98
CA ASP A 223 -7.68 3.76 21.97
C ASP A 223 -6.49 3.59 21.03
N ASN A 224 -6.50 2.51 20.26
CA ASN A 224 -5.38 2.17 19.38
C ASN A 224 -5.45 2.92 18.05
N LEU A 225 -4.35 3.53 17.61
CA LEU A 225 -4.31 4.28 16.35
C LEU A 225 -3.30 3.65 15.36
N VAL A 226 -3.79 3.18 14.21
CA VAL A 226 -2.97 2.46 13.21
C VAL A 226 -3.16 3.04 11.80
N SER A 227 -2.06 3.34 11.12
CA SER A 227 -2.05 3.72 9.71
C SER A 227 -1.78 2.50 8.84
N LEU A 228 -2.58 2.28 7.80
CA LEU A 228 -2.49 1.08 6.93
C LEU A 228 -1.43 1.17 5.83
N ALA A 229 -0.65 2.26 5.76
CA ALA A 229 0.34 2.48 4.71
C ALA A 229 -0.27 2.49 3.30
N GLY A 230 -1.40 3.20 3.18
CA GLY A 230 -2.27 3.28 2.01
C GLY A 230 -3.38 2.22 2.02
N VAL A 231 -4.46 2.51 1.31
CA VAL A 231 -5.54 1.55 1.05
C VAL A 231 -5.50 1.09 -0.41
N TYR A 232 -5.95 -0.14 -0.66
CA TYR A 232 -6.01 -0.71 -2.01
C TYR A 232 -7.44 -0.64 -2.54
N LEU A 233 -7.58 -0.48 -3.86
CA LEU A 233 -8.86 -0.64 -4.53
C LEU A 233 -9.35 -2.09 -4.33
N PRO A 234 -10.60 -2.27 -3.87
CA PRO A 234 -11.22 -3.59 -3.77
C PRO A 234 -11.21 -4.32 -5.13
N LYS A 235 -11.23 -5.65 -5.09
CA LYS A 235 -11.45 -6.45 -6.31
C LYS A 235 -12.87 -6.21 -6.83
N GLU A 236 -13.13 -6.57 -8.09
CA GLU A 236 -14.46 -6.44 -8.74
C GLU A 236 -15.59 -7.05 -7.89
N ARG A 237 -15.29 -8.13 -7.16
CA ARG A 237 -16.12 -8.65 -6.07
C ARG A 237 -15.54 -8.21 -4.73
N ILE A 238 -16.35 -7.48 -3.96
CA ILE A 238 -15.95 -6.92 -2.66
C ILE A 238 -15.59 -8.05 -1.68
N GLU A 239 -16.30 -9.17 -1.73
CA GLU A 239 -16.08 -10.37 -0.89
C GLU A 239 -14.70 -11.01 -1.11
N ASP A 240 -14.12 -10.88 -2.31
CA ASP A 240 -12.79 -11.41 -2.64
C ASP A 240 -11.66 -10.45 -2.27
N SER A 241 -12.00 -9.28 -1.72
CA SER A 241 -11.04 -8.25 -1.35
C SER A 241 -10.23 -8.68 -0.15
N THR A 242 -8.92 -8.50 -0.23
CA THR A 242 -7.99 -8.94 0.80
C THR A 242 -7.87 -7.88 1.88
N THR A 243 -8.00 -8.31 3.14
CA THR A 243 -7.72 -7.47 4.31
C THR A 243 -6.27 -6.94 4.25
N PRO A 244 -6.03 -5.63 4.49
CA PRO A 244 -4.68 -5.08 4.52
C PRO A 244 -3.76 -5.85 5.48
N ALA A 245 -2.53 -6.13 5.06
CA ALA A 245 -1.53 -6.89 5.83
C ALA A 245 -1.31 -6.34 7.25
N ALA A 246 -1.23 -5.01 7.36
CA ALA A 246 -1.17 -4.29 8.64
C ALA A 246 -2.31 -4.68 9.58
N LEU A 247 -3.54 -4.71 9.05
CA LEU A 247 -4.73 -4.99 9.85
C LEU A 247 -4.78 -6.45 10.29
N VAL A 248 -4.42 -7.38 9.41
CA VAL A 248 -4.37 -8.81 9.76
C VAL A 248 -3.39 -9.03 10.92
N LYS A 249 -2.15 -8.56 10.77
CA LYS A 249 -1.12 -8.68 11.81
C LYS A 249 -1.54 -8.03 13.11
N TYR A 250 -2.11 -6.82 13.04
CA TYR A 250 -2.52 -6.08 14.23
C TYR A 250 -3.64 -6.78 15.00
N LEU A 251 -4.64 -7.32 14.31
CA LEU A 251 -5.74 -8.05 14.95
C LEU A 251 -5.28 -9.40 15.54
N ASP A 252 -4.32 -10.07 14.90
CA ASP A 252 -3.71 -11.30 15.43
C ASP A 252 -2.90 -11.01 16.72
N GLU A 253 -2.22 -9.87 16.80
CA GLU A 253 -1.49 -9.41 18.00
C GLU A 253 -2.42 -8.95 19.13
N LYS A 254 -3.62 -8.47 18.80
CA LYS A 254 -4.54 -7.81 19.74
C LYS A 254 -5.92 -8.50 19.73
N PRO A 255 -6.03 -9.73 20.27
CA PRO A 255 -7.27 -10.51 20.24
C PRO A 255 -8.42 -9.87 21.04
N GLN A 256 -8.13 -8.88 21.89
CA GLN A 256 -9.13 -8.12 22.64
C GLN A 256 -9.92 -7.12 21.78
N ILE A 257 -9.46 -6.82 20.56
CA ILE A 257 -10.13 -5.87 19.66
C ILE A 257 -11.50 -6.42 19.29
N LYS A 258 -12.53 -5.60 19.53
CA LYS A 258 -13.93 -5.88 19.17
C LYS A 258 -14.50 -4.81 18.26
N LYS A 259 -13.94 -3.60 18.29
CA LYS A 259 -14.44 -2.43 17.57
C LYS A 259 -13.37 -1.83 16.67
N ILE A 260 -13.72 -1.57 15.42
CA ILE A 260 -12.85 -1.01 14.40
C ILE A 260 -13.51 0.25 13.83
N LEU A 261 -12.84 1.40 13.93
CA LEU A 261 -13.25 2.64 13.28
C LEU A 261 -12.40 2.89 12.04
N LEU A 262 -13.03 3.16 10.91
CA LEU A 262 -12.38 3.43 9.63
C LEU A 262 -12.41 4.93 9.34
N HIS A 263 -11.23 5.54 9.27
CA HIS A 263 -11.02 6.97 9.06
C HIS A 263 -10.36 7.25 7.70
N PHE A 264 -10.88 6.61 6.66
CA PHE A 264 -10.33 6.69 5.30
C PHE A 264 -10.77 7.95 4.55
N ASP A 265 -10.06 8.25 3.47
CA ASP A 265 -10.25 9.45 2.68
C ASP A 265 -11.67 9.48 2.06
N ASN A 266 -12.19 10.69 1.88
CA ASN A 266 -13.44 10.95 1.16
C ASN A 266 -13.30 10.82 -0.38
N ASP A 267 -12.24 10.16 -0.86
CA ASP A 267 -12.07 9.86 -2.27
C ASP A 267 -12.56 8.46 -2.65
N ASN A 268 -12.63 8.18 -3.95
CA ASN A 268 -13.16 6.92 -4.46
C ASN A 268 -12.42 5.68 -3.89
N ALA A 269 -11.11 5.78 -3.63
CA ALA A 269 -10.33 4.66 -3.12
C ALA A 269 -10.65 4.44 -1.63
N GLY A 270 -10.61 5.50 -0.82
CA GLY A 270 -10.90 5.43 0.62
C GLY A 270 -12.31 4.95 0.91
N ARG A 271 -13.31 5.49 0.20
CA ARG A 271 -14.71 5.10 0.37
C ARG A 271 -14.96 3.64 -0.03
N LYS A 272 -14.33 3.16 -1.10
CA LYS A 272 -14.40 1.75 -1.52
C LYS A 272 -13.70 0.82 -0.52
N ALA A 273 -12.55 1.23 0.01
CA ALA A 273 -11.83 0.46 1.04
C ALA A 273 -12.66 0.34 2.33
N SER A 274 -13.31 1.42 2.77
CA SER A 274 -14.24 1.39 3.92
C SER A 274 -15.37 0.39 3.69
N LEU A 275 -16.01 0.45 2.51
CA LEU A 275 -17.10 -0.47 2.16
C LEU A 275 -16.63 -1.94 2.16
N ALA A 276 -15.44 -2.21 1.64
CA ALA A 276 -14.89 -3.55 1.63
C ALA A 276 -14.64 -4.11 3.03
N LEU A 277 -13.99 -3.33 3.91
CA LEU A 277 -13.76 -3.77 5.30
C LEU A 277 -15.06 -3.94 6.08
N LYS A 278 -16.04 -3.04 5.89
CA LYS A 278 -17.38 -3.20 6.46
C LYS A 278 -18.13 -4.44 5.96
N THR A 279 -17.74 -5.02 4.84
CA THR A 279 -18.39 -6.20 4.29
C THR A 279 -17.72 -7.49 4.79
N ILE A 280 -16.39 -7.52 4.89
CA ILE A 280 -15.64 -8.76 5.16
C ILE A 280 -15.39 -9.04 6.66
N LEU A 281 -15.38 -8.01 7.50
CA LEU A 281 -15.06 -8.12 8.95
C LEU A 281 -16.23 -8.23 9.95
N PRO A 282 -17.51 -7.93 9.64
CA PRO A 282 -18.59 -7.92 10.64
C PRO A 282 -18.85 -9.22 11.38
N SER A 283 -18.43 -10.36 10.83
CA SER A 283 -18.60 -11.66 11.49
C SER A 283 -17.86 -11.77 12.83
N LYS A 284 -16.84 -10.93 13.05
CA LYS A 284 -16.00 -10.93 14.26
C LYS A 284 -15.91 -9.57 14.96
N TYR A 285 -16.14 -8.47 14.26
CA TYR A 285 -15.88 -7.12 14.76
C TYR A 285 -17.03 -6.16 14.47
N GLU A 286 -17.27 -5.22 15.39
CA GLU A 286 -18.08 -4.04 15.13
C GLU A 286 -17.27 -3.07 14.26
N VAL A 287 -17.65 -2.91 12.98
CA VAL A 287 -16.94 -2.02 12.04
C VAL A 287 -17.73 -0.76 11.77
N ILE A 288 -17.23 0.37 12.24
CA ILE A 288 -17.81 1.70 12.03
C ILE A 288 -17.00 2.44 10.99
N ASP A 289 -17.68 2.97 9.98
CA ASP A 289 -17.07 3.87 9.00
C ASP A 289 -17.31 5.30 9.43
N SER A 290 -16.22 6.04 9.65
CA SER A 290 -16.16 7.37 10.24
C SER A 290 -15.16 8.23 9.46
N PRO A 291 -15.46 8.58 8.19
CA PRO A 291 -14.61 9.48 7.41
C PRO A 291 -14.52 10.89 8.02
N PRO A 292 -13.57 11.72 7.57
CA PRO A 292 -13.55 13.13 7.98
C PRO A 292 -14.87 13.83 7.61
N PRO A 293 -15.48 14.63 8.51
CA PRO A 293 -16.77 15.29 8.26
C PRO A 293 -16.78 16.23 7.04
N CYS A 294 -15.64 16.87 6.76
CA CYS A 294 -15.43 17.66 5.55
C CYS A 294 -13.96 17.63 5.14
N GLY A 295 -13.68 17.96 3.89
CA GLY A 295 -12.34 17.82 3.31
C GLY A 295 -12.08 16.43 2.74
N LYS A 296 -10.92 16.28 2.10
CA LYS A 296 -10.54 15.02 1.49
C LYS A 296 -10.12 13.99 2.55
N ASP A 297 -9.26 14.40 3.47
CA ASP A 297 -8.65 13.55 4.48
C ASP A 297 -8.76 14.20 5.88
N TYR A 298 -8.32 13.49 6.93
CA TYR A 298 -8.42 14.02 8.30
C TYR A 298 -7.48 15.20 8.54
N ASN A 299 -6.40 15.34 7.74
CA ASN A 299 -5.55 16.51 7.84
C ASN A 299 -6.19 17.77 7.23
N ASP A 300 -6.90 17.63 6.12
CA ASP A 300 -7.74 18.70 5.57
C ASP A 300 -8.79 19.14 6.60
N PHE A 301 -9.47 18.19 7.24
CA PHE A 301 -10.45 18.50 8.30
C PHE A 301 -9.83 19.27 9.47
N LEU A 302 -8.68 18.82 9.97
CA LEU A 302 -7.94 19.52 11.02
C LEU A 302 -7.54 20.94 10.58
N CYS A 303 -7.04 21.10 9.35
CA CYS A 303 -6.66 22.41 8.83
C CYS A 303 -7.86 23.36 8.77
N PHE A 304 -9.05 22.87 8.36
CA PHE A 304 -10.27 23.67 8.39
C PHE A 304 -10.65 24.10 9.80
N GLN A 305 -10.58 23.19 10.77
CA GLN A 305 -10.92 23.49 12.16
C GLN A 305 -9.99 24.55 12.79
N LEU A 306 -8.75 24.62 12.31
CA LEU A 306 -7.73 25.59 12.76
C LEU A 306 -7.66 26.85 11.90
N GLY A 307 -8.47 26.98 10.84
CA GLY A 307 -8.40 28.12 9.91
C GLY A 307 -7.11 28.16 9.07
N ILE A 308 -6.42 27.03 8.91
CA ILE A 308 -5.19 26.92 8.12
C ILE A 308 -5.56 26.77 6.64
N HIS A 309 -5.43 27.86 5.88
CA HIS A 309 -5.67 27.87 4.45
C HIS A 309 -4.44 27.42 3.66
N ARG A 310 -4.55 26.29 2.95
CA ARG A 310 -3.53 25.84 2.01
C ARG A 310 -3.95 26.17 0.59
N ASN A 311 -3.06 26.83 -0.15
CA ASN A 311 -3.16 26.95 -1.59
C ASN A 311 -3.02 25.54 -2.19
N LYS A 312 -4.15 24.84 -2.37
CA LYS A 312 -4.17 23.57 -3.09
C LYS A 312 -3.83 23.86 -4.54
N THR A 313 -2.57 23.74 -4.93
CA THR A 313 -2.19 23.63 -6.34
C THR A 313 -2.93 22.41 -6.89
N LYS A 314 -3.98 22.68 -7.67
CA LYS A 314 -4.95 21.76 -8.29
C LYS A 314 -4.56 20.29 -8.09
N GLU A 315 -5.19 19.65 -7.10
CA GLU A 315 -5.26 18.20 -7.07
C GLU A 315 -5.87 17.76 -8.40
N ARG A 316 -5.17 16.92 -9.17
CA ARG A 316 -5.77 16.26 -10.33
C ARG A 316 -6.87 15.37 -9.78
N THR A 317 -8.11 15.83 -9.89
CA THR A 317 -9.33 15.10 -9.51
C THR A 317 -9.64 13.95 -10.47
N ASN A 318 -8.89 13.81 -11.57
CA ASN A 318 -9.02 12.71 -12.52
C ASN A 318 -7.69 11.97 -12.64
N GLU A 319 -7.78 10.64 -12.67
CA GLU A 319 -6.71 9.64 -12.78
C GLU A 319 -6.13 9.12 -11.46
N ARG A 320 -6.99 8.62 -10.55
CA ARG A 320 -6.65 7.41 -9.78
C ARG A 320 -7.76 6.39 -9.73
#